data_AF-A0A3C1MXW9-F1
#
_entry.id   AF-A0A3C1MXW9-F1
#
_cell.length_a   1.000
_cell.length_b   1.000
_cell.length_c   1.000
_cell.angle_alpha   90.00
_cell.angle_beta   90.00
_cell.angle_gamma   90.00
#
_symmetry.space_group_name_H-M   'P 1'
#
loop_
_entity.id
_entity.type
_entity.pdbx_description
1 polymer ?
#
loop_
_entity_poly.entity_id
_entity_poly.type
_entity_poly.pdbx_seq_one_letter_code
_entity_poly.pdbx_strand_id
1 'polypeptide(L)'
;MKVELLVSEWCASCHQSEKIWREVAEEKDIEFSVLDMGQPEGRALVSRLRLKTIPAVVIDGELKGIGVQTFAEARAWVAAAPAKQKTDMQHAGLTLSLDNRLFMLGAMVYLMLGGLGLVINGALLSDGPARPVALHLVTVGFMLMLIYGLAAHMLPRFTGNPILMGVWPWIQMGLVHAGLLAYSAGFLAGMYPVVIAGGALIWLSLLVFTVRIWPVLWPKPRNNGLVIPLHIQPGE
;
A
#
# COMPACT_ATOMS: atom_id res chain seq x y z
N MET A 1 21.08 -5.99 8.22
CA MET A 1 21.00 -4.76 9.05
C MET A 1 19.55 -4.32 9.07
N LYS A 2 18.97 -4.21 10.27
CA LYS A 2 17.57 -3.82 10.48
C LYS A 2 17.52 -2.36 10.92
N VAL A 3 16.69 -1.56 10.25
CA VAL A 3 16.50 -0.14 10.55
C VAL A 3 15.02 0.10 10.83
N GLU A 4 14.72 0.47 12.06
CA GLU A 4 13.38 0.74 12.55
C GLU A 4 13.25 2.24 12.81
N LEU A 5 12.44 2.93 12.00
CA LEU A 5 12.12 4.34 12.22
C LEU A 5 10.83 4.43 13.02
N LEU A 6 10.94 4.87 14.27
CA LEU A 6 9.81 5.15 15.14
C LEU A 6 9.25 6.55 14.86
N VAL A 7 7.95 6.61 14.58
CA VAL A 7 7.21 7.82 14.21
C VAL A 7 5.87 7.91 14.92
N SER A 8 5.15 9.02 14.71
CA SER A 8 3.71 9.09 14.92
C SER A 8 3.03 9.74 13.71
N GLU A 9 1.76 9.38 13.49
CA GLU A 9 0.92 9.99 12.44
C GLU A 9 0.84 11.52 12.51
N TRP A 10 0.91 12.09 13.71
CA TRP A 10 0.67 13.52 13.96
C TRP A 10 1.96 14.35 14.04
N CYS A 11 3.08 13.76 13.63
CA CYS A 11 4.41 14.36 13.74
C CYS A 11 4.89 14.88 12.39
N ALA A 12 4.87 16.21 12.21
CA ALA A 12 5.28 16.85 10.96
C ALA A 12 6.72 16.50 10.54
N SER A 13 7.65 16.47 11.50
CA SER A 13 9.06 16.10 11.26
C SER A 13 9.25 14.62 10.93
N CYS A 14 8.31 13.76 11.31
CA CYS A 14 8.37 12.33 11.04
C CYS A 14 8.18 12.03 9.54
N HIS A 15 7.38 12.82 8.82
CA HIS A 15 7.25 12.70 7.36
C HIS A 15 8.59 12.96 6.65
N GLN A 16 9.35 13.95 7.12
CA GLN A 16 10.66 14.26 6.55
C GLN A 16 11.67 13.16 6.85
N SER A 17 11.70 12.66 8.09
CA SER A 17 12.59 11.55 8.47
C SER A 17 12.29 10.29 7.67
N GLU A 18 11.00 9.94 7.52
CA GLU A 18 10.59 8.80 6.72
C GLU A 18 11.04 8.92 5.26
N LYS A 19 10.89 10.10 4.64
CA LYS A 19 11.33 10.30 3.26
C LYS A 19 12.82 9.99 3.09
N ILE A 20 13.65 10.48 4.01
CA ILE A 20 15.11 10.30 3.96
C ILE A 20 15.46 8.83 4.12
N TRP A 21 14.88 8.15 5.11
CA TRP A 21 15.17 6.76 5.37
C TRP A 21 14.62 5.81 4.29
N ARG A 22 13.49 6.14 3.66
CA ARG A 22 12.97 5.39 2.50
C ARG A 22 13.94 5.42 1.34
N GLU A 23 14.45 6.58 0.98
CA GLU A 23 15.38 6.74 -0.12
C GLU A 23 16.72 6.04 0.17
N VAL A 24 17.23 6.12 1.41
CA VAL A 24 18.40 5.33 1.83
C VAL A 24 18.12 3.82 1.77
N ALA A 25 16.91 3.38 2.11
CA ALA A 25 16.49 1.99 2.00
C ALA A 25 16.23 1.52 0.56
N GLU A 26 16.19 2.42 -0.42
CA GLU A 26 16.21 2.07 -1.85
C GLU A 26 17.65 1.86 -2.35
N GLU A 27 18.61 2.59 -1.78
CA GLU A 27 20.03 2.49 -2.14
C GLU A 27 20.73 1.27 -1.50
N LYS A 28 20.39 0.99 -0.24
CA LYS A 28 21.08 0.00 0.59
C LYS A 28 20.18 -1.16 0.96
N ASP A 29 20.75 -2.36 0.99
CA ASP A 29 20.06 -3.59 1.41
C ASP A 29 19.91 -3.62 2.94
N ILE A 30 18.98 -2.78 3.41
CA ILE A 30 18.59 -2.68 4.81
C ILE A 30 17.15 -3.11 4.96
N GLU A 31 16.88 -3.83 6.06
CA GLU A 31 15.54 -4.18 6.45
C GLU A 31 14.89 -2.97 7.13
N PHE A 32 14.30 -2.09 6.30
CA PHE A 32 13.70 -0.84 6.74
C PHE A 32 12.21 -1.01 7.07
N SER A 33 11.82 -0.65 8.29
CA SER A 33 10.42 -0.62 8.74
C SER A 33 10.10 0.69 9.44
N VAL A 34 8.91 1.24 9.17
CA VAL A 34 8.39 2.43 9.84
C VAL A 34 7.37 1.95 10.88
N LEU A 35 7.64 2.22 12.16
CA LEU A 35 6.79 1.79 13.27
C LEU A 35 6.10 3.01 13.87
N ASP A 36 4.76 2.97 13.89
CA ASP A 36 3.99 3.99 14.60
C ASP A 36 3.98 3.69 16.10
N MET A 37 4.27 4.68 16.93
CA MET A 37 4.30 4.52 18.39
C MET A 37 2.94 4.12 19.00
N GLY A 38 1.83 4.33 18.31
CA GLY A 38 0.50 3.87 18.69
C GLY A 38 0.27 2.38 18.45
N GLN A 39 1.06 1.74 17.59
CA GLN A 39 0.96 0.29 17.32
C GLN A 39 1.65 -0.54 18.42
N PRO A 40 1.23 -1.80 18.66
CA PRO A 40 1.82 -2.65 19.71
C PRO A 40 3.35 -2.81 19.61
N GLU A 41 3.87 -2.97 18.39
CA GLU A 41 5.30 -3.12 18.12
C GLU A 41 6.07 -1.84 18.44
N GLY A 42 5.54 -0.67 18.02
CA GLY A 42 6.11 0.64 18.37
C GLY A 42 6.09 0.90 19.87
N ARG A 43 5.00 0.56 20.57
CA ARG A 43 4.90 0.66 22.04
C ARG A 43 5.93 -0.21 22.76
N ALA A 44 6.14 -1.44 22.30
CA ALA A 44 7.16 -2.33 22.85
C ALA A 44 8.56 -1.72 22.71
N LEU A 45 8.85 -1.12 21.55
CA LEU A 45 10.14 -0.46 21.29
C LEU A 45 10.34 0.78 22.16
N VAL A 46 9.31 1.62 22.28
CA VAL A 46 9.29 2.80 23.17
C VAL A 46 9.57 2.42 24.61
N SER A 47 8.88 1.38 25.12
CA SER A 47 9.05 0.91 26.49
C SER A 47 10.47 0.36 26.73
N ARG A 48 10.95 -0.51 25.82
CA ARG A 48 12.27 -1.15 25.93
C ARG A 48 13.41 -0.14 25.92
N LEU A 49 13.37 0.83 25.00
CA LEU A 49 14.43 1.82 24.81
C LEU A 49 14.19 3.13 25.57
N ARG A 50 13.11 3.21 26.36
CA ARG A 50 12.70 4.39 27.14
C ARG A 50 12.63 5.68 26.30
N LEU A 51 12.09 5.56 25.09
CA LEU A 51 12.02 6.67 24.14
C LEU A 51 10.96 7.68 24.57
N LYS A 52 11.34 8.96 24.62
CA LYS A 52 10.45 10.07 24.97
C LYS A 52 10.15 11.00 23.80
N THR A 53 10.90 10.85 22.71
CA THR A 53 10.91 11.78 21.59
C THR A 53 10.91 11.01 20.28
N ILE A 54 10.22 11.58 19.29
CA ILE A 54 10.11 11.08 17.92
C ILE A 54 10.38 12.23 16.94
N PRO A 55 10.79 11.96 15.68
CA PRO A 55 11.15 10.64 15.16
C PRO A 55 12.42 10.08 15.81
N ALA A 56 12.53 8.76 15.91
CA ALA A 56 13.72 8.09 16.45
C ALA A 56 14.12 6.89 15.58
N VAL A 57 15.42 6.72 15.35
CA VAL A 57 15.98 5.65 14.52
C VAL A 57 16.63 4.61 15.40
N VAL A 58 16.21 3.37 15.23
CA VAL A 58 16.80 2.21 15.88
C VAL A 58 17.46 1.34 14.81
N ILE A 59 18.73 1.00 15.00
CA ILE A 59 19.48 0.13 14.09
C ILE A 59 19.90 -1.11 14.87
N ASP A 60 19.55 -2.29 14.35
CA ASP A 60 19.85 -3.60 14.96
C ASP A 60 19.47 -3.67 16.45
N GLY A 61 18.36 -3.00 16.83
CA GLY A 61 17.81 -2.99 18.18
C GLY A 61 18.33 -1.88 19.11
N GLU A 62 19.35 -1.11 18.68
CA GLU A 62 19.92 -0.01 19.46
C GLU A 62 19.46 1.36 18.95
N LEU A 63 19.16 2.28 19.87
CA LEU A 63 18.83 3.66 19.52
C LEU A 63 20.05 4.35 18.91
N LYS A 64 19.98 4.67 17.61
CA LYS A 64 21.08 5.32 16.90
C LYS A 64 20.97 6.84 16.91
N GLY A 65 19.75 7.37 16.84
CA GLY A 65 19.54 8.82 16.87
C GLY A 65 18.09 9.23 17.04
N ILE A 66 17.91 10.49 17.42
CA ILE A 66 16.61 11.15 17.61
C ILE A 66 16.58 12.37 16.70
N GLY A 67 15.41 12.67 16.12
CA GLY A 67 15.18 13.79 15.20
C GLY A 67 15.27 13.37 13.74
N VAL A 68 15.31 14.37 12.85
CA VAL A 68 15.44 14.15 11.40
C VAL A 68 16.92 14.12 11.03
N GLN A 69 17.38 13.01 10.45
CA GLN A 69 18.76 12.87 10.00
C GLN A 69 18.92 13.50 8.63
N THR A 70 20.12 13.95 8.30
CA THR A 70 20.48 14.28 6.93
C THR A 70 20.70 13.00 6.10
N PHE A 71 20.60 13.10 4.78
CA PHE A 71 20.96 11.99 3.89
C PHE A 71 22.39 11.49 4.10
N ALA A 72 23.33 12.40 4.37
CA ALA A 72 24.73 12.04 4.61
C ALA A 72 24.89 11.18 5.88
N GLU A 73 24.24 11.59 6.98
CA GLU A 73 24.25 10.83 8.24
C GLU A 73 23.57 9.47 8.07
N ALA A 74 22.39 9.45 7.46
CA ALA A 74 21.64 8.20 7.25
C ALA A 74 22.45 7.20 6.42
N ARG A 75 23.07 7.64 5.31
CA ARG A 75 23.96 6.79 4.49
C ARG A 75 25.20 6.32 5.25
N ALA A 76 25.80 7.19 6.08
CA ALA A 76 26.96 6.82 6.89
C ALA A 76 26.60 5.71 7.90
N TRP A 77 25.43 5.78 8.52
CA TRP A 77 24.99 4.79 9.51
C TRP A 77 24.74 3.41 8.91
N VAL A 78 24.38 3.35 7.62
CA VAL A 78 24.15 2.08 6.90
C VAL A 78 25.23 1.78 5.87
N ALA A 79 26.40 2.43 5.96
CA ALA A 79 27.46 2.31 4.96
C ALA A 79 27.92 0.85 4.76
N ALA A 80 27.93 0.08 5.85
CA ALA A 80 28.31 -1.33 5.88
C ALA A 80 27.27 -2.27 5.23
N ALA A 81 26.03 -1.82 5.00
CA ALA A 81 25.04 -2.61 4.28
C ALA A 81 25.39 -2.70 2.79
N PRO A 82 25.20 -3.87 2.15
CA PRO A 82 25.42 -4.02 0.72
C PRO A 82 24.46 -3.14 -0.09
N ALA A 83 24.76 -2.92 -1.37
CA ALA A 83 23.84 -2.23 -2.27
C ALA A 83 22.58 -3.08 -2.47
N LYS A 84 21.41 -2.45 -2.50
CA LYS A 84 20.15 -3.17 -2.66
C LYS A 84 20.00 -3.73 -4.07
N GLN A 85 19.64 -5.00 -4.18
CA GLN A 85 19.13 -5.53 -5.45
C GLN A 85 17.71 -5.00 -5.65
N LYS A 86 17.40 -4.48 -6.85
CA LYS A 86 16.08 -3.96 -7.17
C LYS A 86 15.02 -5.05 -6.90
N THR A 87 14.14 -4.79 -5.95
CA THR A 87 12.98 -5.61 -5.64
C THR A 87 11.73 -4.77 -5.81
N ASP A 88 10.69 -5.36 -6.40
CA ASP A 88 9.39 -4.71 -6.53
C ASP A 88 8.61 -4.70 -5.20
N MET A 89 9.09 -5.38 -4.15
CA MET A 89 8.45 -5.40 -2.83
C MET A 89 8.73 -4.12 -2.04
N GLN A 90 7.68 -3.45 -1.57
CA GLN A 90 7.81 -2.23 -0.75
C GLN A 90 6.92 -2.28 0.50
N HIS A 91 7.43 -1.76 1.62
CA HIS A 91 6.65 -1.52 2.84
C HIS A 91 5.85 -0.22 2.70
N ALA A 92 4.61 -0.19 3.18
CA ALA A 92 3.78 1.01 3.17
C ALA A 92 4.40 2.13 4.01
N GLY A 93 4.19 3.38 3.57
CA GLY A 93 4.59 4.58 4.32
C GLY A 93 3.44 5.33 4.96
N LEU A 94 3.79 6.37 5.73
CA LEU A 94 2.80 7.21 6.40
C LEU A 94 1.88 7.91 5.40
N THR A 95 2.37 8.14 4.18
CA THR A 95 1.60 8.80 3.12
C THR A 95 1.17 7.81 2.03
N LEU A 96 0.04 8.11 1.40
CA LEU A 96 -0.43 7.40 0.21
C LEU A 96 0.55 7.60 -0.95
N SER A 97 0.98 6.49 -1.54
CA SER A 97 1.73 6.47 -2.80
C SER A 97 0.90 7.02 -3.97
N LEU A 98 1.58 7.43 -5.04
CA LEU A 98 0.92 8.06 -6.19
C LEU A 98 -0.13 7.15 -6.83
N ASP A 99 0.17 5.87 -7.00
CA ASP A 99 -0.74 4.88 -7.56
C ASP A 99 -2.02 4.76 -6.74
N ASN A 100 -1.92 4.68 -5.41
CA ASN A 100 -3.08 4.63 -4.52
C ASN A 100 -3.93 5.90 -4.62
N ARG A 101 -3.30 7.08 -4.69
CA ARG A 101 -4.01 8.36 -4.90
C ARG A 101 -4.77 8.37 -6.22
N LEU A 102 -4.14 7.88 -7.29
CA LEU A 102 -4.77 7.83 -8.61
C LEU A 102 -5.93 6.83 -8.65
N PHE A 103 -5.86 5.69 -7.94
CA PHE A 103 -6.99 4.76 -7.82
C PHE A 103 -8.19 5.44 -7.13
N MET A 104 -7.94 6.18 -6.05
CA MET A 104 -9.00 6.90 -5.33
C MET A 104 -9.57 8.05 -6.16
N LEU A 105 -8.73 8.81 -6.87
CA LEU A 105 -9.20 9.87 -7.77
C LEU A 105 -10.03 9.27 -8.92
N GLY A 106 -9.55 8.20 -9.56
CA GLY A 106 -10.28 7.47 -10.59
C GLY A 106 -11.64 6.98 -10.09
N ALA A 107 -11.69 6.48 -8.84
CA ALA A 107 -12.94 6.07 -8.20
C ALA A 107 -13.95 7.22 -8.08
N MET A 108 -13.50 8.42 -7.70
CA MET A 108 -14.38 9.60 -7.64
C MET A 108 -14.87 10.01 -9.03
N VAL A 109 -13.99 9.98 -10.04
CA VAL A 109 -14.38 10.31 -11.43
C VAL A 109 -15.45 9.35 -11.92
N TYR A 110 -15.27 8.04 -11.72
CA TYR A 110 -16.27 7.05 -12.14
C TYR A 110 -17.56 7.13 -11.34
N LEU A 111 -17.51 7.49 -10.06
CA LEU A 111 -18.72 7.77 -9.28
C LEU A 111 -19.51 8.94 -9.90
N MET A 112 -18.82 10.03 -10.25
CA MET A 112 -19.45 11.18 -10.91
C MET A 112 -20.05 10.79 -12.27
N LEU A 113 -19.33 10.00 -13.07
CA LEU A 113 -19.82 9.52 -14.37
C LEU A 113 -21.02 8.57 -14.23
N GLY A 114 -21.00 7.65 -13.26
CA GLY A 114 -22.13 6.78 -12.96
C GLY A 114 -23.34 7.57 -12.45
N GLY A 115 -23.09 8.55 -11.57
CA GLY A 115 -24.10 9.47 -11.04
C GLY A 115 -24.70 10.40 -12.10
N LEU A 116 -23.96 10.76 -13.16
CA LEU A 116 -24.51 11.50 -14.30
C LEU A 116 -25.66 10.73 -14.97
N GLY A 117 -25.64 9.40 -14.91
CA GLY A 117 -26.75 8.55 -15.35
C GLY A 117 -28.07 8.87 -14.62
N LEU A 118 -28.02 9.25 -13.35
CA LEU A 118 -29.19 9.68 -12.58
C LEU A 118 -29.75 11.01 -13.11
N VAL A 119 -28.87 11.95 -13.47
CA VAL A 119 -29.27 13.26 -14.02
C VAL A 119 -29.92 13.12 -15.40
N ILE A 120 -29.36 12.25 -16.25
CA ILE A 120 -29.82 12.07 -17.62
C ILE A 120 -31.11 11.23 -17.67
N ASN A 121 -31.17 10.15 -16.90
CA ASN A 121 -32.27 9.17 -16.99
C ASN A 121 -33.33 9.35 -15.90
N GLY A 122 -33.11 10.23 -14.91
CA GLY A 122 -33.99 10.38 -13.74
C GLY A 122 -33.93 9.22 -12.74
N ALA A 123 -33.19 8.15 -13.08
CA ALA A 123 -32.97 6.97 -12.24
C ALA A 123 -31.57 6.40 -12.50
N LEU A 124 -30.96 5.81 -11.47
CA LEU A 124 -29.69 5.08 -11.62
C LEU A 124 -29.88 3.75 -12.38
N LEU A 125 -31.08 3.18 -12.26
CA LEU A 125 -31.49 1.95 -12.93
C LEU A 125 -32.54 2.31 -13.98
N SER A 126 -32.08 2.67 -15.18
CA SER A 126 -32.94 2.75 -16.36
C SER A 126 -33.11 1.37 -17.00
N ASP A 127 -34.05 1.24 -17.93
CA ASP A 127 -34.09 0.09 -18.82
C ASP A 127 -33.18 0.31 -20.04
N GLY A 128 -32.62 -0.78 -20.58
CA GLY A 128 -31.75 -0.73 -21.75
C GLY A 128 -30.23 -0.68 -21.45
N PRO A 129 -29.40 -0.33 -22.44
CA PRO A 129 -27.94 -0.50 -22.39
C PRO A 129 -27.24 0.43 -21.39
N ALA A 130 -27.88 1.53 -20.99
CA ALA A 130 -27.34 2.45 -19.99
C ALA A 130 -27.30 1.84 -18.58
N ARG A 131 -28.16 0.86 -18.28
CA ARG A 131 -28.23 0.20 -16.97
C ARG A 131 -26.94 -0.54 -16.58
N PRO A 132 -26.44 -1.50 -17.39
CA PRO A 132 -25.19 -2.18 -17.05
C PRO A 132 -24.00 -1.21 -17.00
N VAL A 133 -24.02 -0.15 -17.81
CA VAL A 133 -22.99 0.89 -17.80
C VAL A 133 -22.98 1.62 -16.46
N ALA A 134 -24.09 2.22 -16.05
CA ALA A 134 -24.18 2.96 -14.80
C ALA A 134 -23.81 2.08 -13.60
N LEU A 135 -24.30 0.83 -13.57
CA LEU A 135 -23.97 -0.13 -12.53
C LEU A 135 -22.47 -0.41 -12.44
N HIS A 136 -21.79 -0.67 -13.57
CA HIS A 136 -20.36 -1.01 -13.55
C HIS A 136 -19.46 0.22 -13.37
N LEU A 137 -19.89 1.42 -13.76
CA LEU A 137 -19.20 2.66 -13.39
C LEU A 137 -19.20 2.83 -11.85
N VAL A 138 -20.31 2.51 -11.18
CA VAL A 138 -20.39 2.58 -9.71
C VAL A 138 -19.67 1.41 -9.04
N THR A 139 -19.91 0.16 -9.45
CA THR A 139 -19.37 -1.00 -8.74
C THR A 139 -17.90 -1.29 -9.07
N VAL A 140 -17.51 -1.21 -10.34
CA VAL A 140 -16.12 -1.43 -10.77
C VAL A 140 -15.34 -0.13 -10.75
N GLY A 141 -15.90 0.92 -11.33
CA GLY A 141 -15.22 2.21 -11.43
C GLY A 141 -15.03 2.87 -10.06
N PHE A 142 -16.07 2.95 -9.24
CA PHE A 142 -15.97 3.55 -7.90
C PHE A 142 -15.59 2.54 -6.83
N MET A 143 -16.45 1.57 -6.51
CA MET A 143 -16.24 0.71 -5.32
C MET A 143 -14.95 -0.12 -5.42
N LEU A 144 -14.72 -0.82 -6.54
CA LEU A 144 -13.56 -1.68 -6.69
C LEU A 144 -12.24 -0.89 -6.73
N MET A 145 -12.17 0.24 -7.46
CA MET A 145 -10.96 1.08 -7.47
C MET A 145 -10.68 1.72 -6.09
N LEU A 146 -11.72 2.13 -5.37
CA LEU A 146 -11.57 2.62 -4.00
C LEU A 146 -10.99 1.52 -3.09
N ILE A 147 -11.49 0.29 -3.23
CA ILE A 147 -10.95 -0.89 -2.53
C ILE A 147 -9.48 -1.09 -2.90
N TYR A 148 -9.11 -1.04 -4.18
CA TYR A 148 -7.72 -1.19 -4.60
C TYR A 148 -6.79 -0.17 -3.94
N GLY A 149 -7.13 1.12 -3.99
CA GLY A 149 -6.31 2.18 -3.41
C GLY A 149 -6.20 2.09 -1.88
N LEU A 150 -7.33 1.86 -1.19
CA LEU A 150 -7.34 1.77 0.27
C LEU A 150 -6.70 0.49 0.79
N ALA A 151 -7.00 -0.67 0.21
CA ALA A 151 -6.45 -1.93 0.67
C ALA A 151 -4.94 -2.02 0.41
N ALA A 152 -4.46 -1.53 -0.74
CA ALA A 152 -3.02 -1.47 -1.03
C ALA A 152 -2.26 -0.53 -0.07
N HIS A 153 -2.94 0.45 0.53
CA HIS A 153 -2.34 1.33 1.53
C HIS A 153 -2.46 0.78 2.96
N MET A 154 -3.65 0.32 3.34
CA MET A 154 -3.99 -0.04 4.72
C MET A 154 -3.51 -1.45 5.12
N LEU A 155 -3.65 -2.46 4.24
CA LEU A 155 -3.30 -3.83 4.59
C LEU A 155 -1.80 -4.00 4.91
N PRO A 156 -0.86 -3.46 4.12
CA PRO A 156 0.57 -3.55 4.47
C PRO A 156 0.90 -2.85 5.78
N ARG A 157 0.14 -1.81 6.14
CA ARG A 157 0.34 -1.04 7.37
C ARG A 157 -0.18 -1.76 8.61
N PHE A 158 -1.28 -2.50 8.49
CA PHE A 158 -1.82 -3.31 9.59
C PHE A 158 -1.05 -4.62 9.78
N THR A 159 -0.55 -5.21 8.70
CA THR A 159 0.16 -6.50 8.75
C THR A 159 1.68 -6.36 8.91
N GLY A 160 2.23 -5.17 8.65
CA GLY A 160 3.67 -4.94 8.60
C GLY A 160 4.37 -5.57 7.38
N ASN A 161 3.62 -6.28 6.52
CA ASN A 161 4.17 -7.03 5.39
C ASN A 161 4.24 -6.18 4.12
N PRO A 162 5.26 -6.36 3.27
CA PRO A 162 5.40 -5.59 2.04
C PRO A 162 4.41 -6.04 0.96
N ILE A 163 4.06 -5.12 0.07
CA ILE A 163 3.21 -5.37 -1.11
C ILE A 163 4.04 -5.31 -2.40
N LEU A 164 3.61 -6.05 -3.43
CA LEU A 164 4.20 -5.93 -4.77
C LEU A 164 3.85 -4.57 -5.40
N MET A 165 4.88 -3.75 -5.61
CA MET A 165 4.88 -2.43 -6.22
C MET A 165 5.63 -2.46 -7.56
N GLY A 166 6.23 -1.35 -8.02
CA GLY A 166 6.87 -1.28 -9.33
C GLY A 166 5.87 -1.08 -10.46
N VAL A 167 5.91 -1.92 -11.50
CA VAL A 167 5.02 -1.83 -12.67
C VAL A 167 3.61 -2.39 -12.43
N TRP A 168 3.46 -3.27 -11.44
CA TRP A 168 2.22 -4.00 -11.15
C TRP A 168 0.99 -3.13 -10.87
N PRO A 169 1.05 -2.05 -10.05
CA PRO A 169 -0.09 -1.17 -9.83
C PRO A 169 -0.55 -0.47 -11.11
N TRP A 170 0.40 -0.12 -11.99
CA TRP A 170 0.12 0.56 -13.26
C TRP A 170 -0.50 -0.38 -14.29
N ILE A 171 -0.04 -1.62 -14.35
CA ILE A 171 -0.69 -2.67 -15.17
C ILE A 171 -2.13 -2.88 -14.68
N GLN A 172 -2.31 -3.05 -13.36
CA GLN A 172 -3.63 -3.21 -12.76
C GLN A 172 -4.55 -2.04 -13.12
N MET A 173 -4.05 -0.80 -13.00
CA MET A 173 -4.75 0.44 -13.32
C MET A 173 -5.17 0.47 -14.80
N GLY A 174 -4.21 0.25 -15.70
CA GLY A 174 -4.46 0.22 -17.15
C GLY A 174 -5.53 -0.80 -17.51
N LEU A 175 -5.46 -2.00 -16.95
CA LEU A 175 -6.43 -3.08 -17.17
C LEU A 175 -7.84 -2.71 -16.72
N VAL A 176 -8.01 -2.16 -15.51
CA VAL A 176 -9.36 -1.83 -15.01
C VAL A 176 -9.97 -0.65 -15.77
N HIS A 177 -9.19 0.39 -16.10
CA HIS A 177 -9.68 1.52 -16.89
C HIS A 177 -10.04 1.10 -18.31
N ALA A 178 -9.13 0.41 -19.01
CA ALA A 178 -9.39 -0.06 -20.36
C ALA A 178 -10.57 -1.04 -20.39
N GLY A 179 -10.63 -1.94 -19.41
CA GLY A 179 -11.72 -2.89 -19.25
C GLY A 179 -13.07 -2.22 -19.03
N LEU A 180 -13.15 -1.26 -18.11
CA LEU A 180 -14.40 -0.54 -17.82
C LEU A 180 -14.86 0.34 -18.98
N LEU A 181 -13.93 1.01 -19.67
CA LEU A 181 -14.26 1.81 -20.85
C LEU A 181 -14.75 0.94 -22.01
N ALA A 182 -14.06 -0.16 -22.30
CA ALA A 182 -14.46 -1.11 -23.33
C ALA A 182 -15.81 -1.76 -23.00
N TYR A 183 -15.99 -2.19 -21.75
CA TYR A 183 -17.26 -2.77 -21.29
C TYR A 183 -18.43 -1.78 -21.47
N SER A 184 -18.23 -0.54 -21.06
CA SER A 184 -19.25 0.50 -21.15
C SER A 184 -19.57 0.86 -22.60
N ALA A 185 -18.55 1.08 -23.43
CA ALA A 185 -18.71 1.38 -24.85
C ALA A 185 -19.36 0.22 -25.61
N GLY A 186 -18.98 -1.02 -25.29
CA GLY A 186 -19.55 -2.22 -25.90
C GLY A 186 -21.06 -2.34 -25.63
N PHE A 187 -21.52 -2.04 -24.42
CA PHE A 187 -22.96 -2.02 -24.11
C PHE A 187 -23.69 -0.91 -24.86
N LEU A 188 -23.14 0.30 -24.89
CA LEU A 188 -23.76 1.44 -25.58
C LEU A 188 -23.82 1.23 -27.10
N ALA A 189 -22.81 0.57 -27.68
CA ALA A 189 -22.74 0.29 -29.12
C ALA A 189 -23.40 -1.04 -29.53
N GLY A 190 -23.90 -1.84 -28.58
CA GLY A 190 -24.44 -3.18 -28.86
C GLY A 190 -23.39 -4.20 -29.35
N MET A 191 -22.11 -3.94 -29.10
CA MET A 191 -20.99 -4.78 -29.55
C MET A 191 -20.59 -5.79 -28.48
N TYR A 192 -21.28 -6.93 -28.46
CA TYR A 192 -21.08 -7.97 -27.44
C TYR A 192 -19.62 -8.48 -27.31
N PRO A 193 -18.84 -8.67 -28.39
CA PRO A 193 -17.43 -9.06 -28.27
C PRO A 193 -16.59 -8.04 -27.48
N VAL A 194 -16.89 -6.75 -27.61
CA VAL A 194 -16.20 -5.67 -26.88
C VAL A 194 -16.59 -5.70 -25.40
N VAL A 195 -17.84 -6.02 -25.09
CA VAL A 195 -18.29 -6.24 -23.71
C VAL A 195 -17.51 -7.37 -23.04
N ILE A 196 -17.39 -8.53 -23.72
CA ILE A 196 -16.62 -9.67 -23.21
C ILE A 196 -15.16 -9.28 -22.98
N ALA A 197 -14.52 -8.63 -23.96
CA ALA A 197 -13.14 -8.19 -23.84
C ALA A 197 -12.95 -7.23 -22.66
N GLY A 198 -13.85 -6.25 -22.50
CA GLY A 198 -13.83 -5.32 -21.37
C GLY A 198 -13.98 -6.03 -20.03
N GLY A 199 -14.91 -6.98 -19.93
CA GLY A 199 -15.08 -7.82 -18.75
C GLY A 199 -13.82 -8.63 -18.41
N ALA A 200 -13.19 -9.25 -19.41
CA ALA A 200 -11.96 -10.01 -19.22
C ALA A 200 -10.80 -9.15 -18.68
N LEU A 201 -10.67 -7.91 -19.16
CA LEU A 201 -9.66 -6.96 -18.66
C LEU A 201 -9.92 -6.55 -17.19
N ILE A 202 -11.19 -6.35 -16.81
CA ILE A 202 -11.55 -6.09 -15.40
C ILE A 202 -11.16 -7.26 -14.51
N TRP A 203 -11.46 -8.49 -14.93
CA TRP A 203 -11.09 -9.70 -14.20
C TRP A 203 -9.57 -9.89 -14.11
N LEU A 204 -8.84 -9.59 -15.18
CA LEU A 204 -7.38 -9.63 -15.16
C LEU A 204 -6.79 -8.60 -14.20
N SER A 205 -7.37 -7.40 -14.12
CA SER A 205 -7.00 -6.40 -13.12
C SER A 205 -7.18 -6.93 -11.69
N LEU A 206 -8.31 -7.60 -11.42
CA LEU A 206 -8.57 -8.22 -10.13
C LEU A 206 -7.57 -9.33 -9.80
N LEU A 207 -7.23 -10.18 -10.78
CA LEU A 207 -6.19 -11.19 -10.62
C LEU A 207 -4.84 -10.58 -10.27
N VAL A 208 -4.44 -9.51 -10.97
CA VAL A 208 -3.20 -8.77 -10.66
C VAL A 208 -3.25 -8.24 -9.23
N PHE A 209 -4.38 -7.67 -8.80
CA PHE A 209 -4.53 -7.20 -7.43
C PHE A 209 -4.39 -8.33 -6.40
N THR A 210 -5.02 -9.47 -6.64
CA THR A 210 -4.90 -10.67 -5.79
C THR A 210 -3.45 -11.11 -5.66
N VAL A 211 -2.70 -11.16 -6.76
CA VAL A 211 -1.27 -11.49 -6.75
C VAL A 211 -0.50 -10.46 -5.93
N ARG A 212 -0.80 -9.16 -6.08
CA ARG A 212 -0.11 -8.09 -5.35
C ARG A 212 -0.28 -8.18 -3.84
N ILE A 213 -1.50 -8.46 -3.36
CA ILE A 213 -1.81 -8.52 -1.93
C ILE A 213 -1.46 -9.86 -1.29
N TRP A 214 -1.21 -10.91 -2.09
CA TRP A 214 -0.91 -12.24 -1.57
C TRP A 214 0.22 -12.27 -0.52
N PRO A 215 1.40 -11.64 -0.75
CA PRO A 215 2.48 -11.62 0.23
C PRO A 215 2.15 -10.82 1.50
N VAL A 216 1.20 -9.89 1.41
CA VAL A 216 0.75 -9.07 2.55
C VAL A 216 -0.04 -9.93 3.54
N LEU A 217 -0.90 -10.81 3.02
CA LEU A 217 -1.79 -11.66 3.81
C LEU A 217 -1.13 -12.97 4.25
N TRP A 218 -0.23 -13.51 3.43
CA TRP A 218 0.52 -14.73 3.72
C TRP A 218 2.03 -14.49 3.65
N PRO A 219 2.61 -13.84 4.67
CA PRO A 219 4.04 -13.63 4.73
C PRO A 219 4.77 -14.97 4.77
N LYS A 220 5.91 -15.05 4.07
CA LYS A 220 6.80 -16.20 4.20
C LYS A 220 7.31 -16.27 5.64
N PRO A 221 7.38 -17.47 6.28
CA PRO A 221 7.94 -17.61 7.60
C PRO A 221 9.35 -17.00 7.62
N ARG A 222 9.55 -15.97 8.45
CA ARG A 222 10.91 -15.50 8.73
C ARG A 222 11.62 -16.65 9.42
N ASN A 223 12.74 -17.10 8.87
CA ASN A 223 13.68 -17.96 9.57
C ASN A 223 14.41 -17.12 10.64
N ASN A 224 13.65 -16.47 11.52
CA ASN A 224 14.16 -15.83 12.70
C ASN A 224 14.39 -16.97 13.69
N GLY A 225 15.65 -17.27 14.01
CA GLY A 225 16.03 -18.12 15.14
C GLY A 225 15.57 -17.51 16.46
N LEU A 226 14.25 -17.45 16.67
CA LEU A 226 13.60 -16.90 17.84
C LEU A 226 13.88 -17.87 18.98
N VAL A 227 14.98 -17.62 19.69
CA VAL A 227 15.19 -18.15 21.03
C VAL A 227 14.08 -17.54 21.87
N ILE A 228 13.04 -18.32 22.14
CA ILE A 228 12.05 -18.00 23.16
C ILE A 228 12.77 -18.18 24.49
N PRO A 229 13.07 -17.12 25.28
CA PRO A 229 13.50 -17.31 26.64
C PRO A 229 12.28 -17.85 27.41
N LEU A 230 12.22 -19.17 27.57
CA LEU A 230 11.33 -19.79 28.54
C LEU A 230 11.79 -19.29 29.91
N HIS A 231 11.07 -18.31 30.45
CA HIS A 231 11.22 -17.90 31.83
C HIS A 231 10.58 -18.98 32.70
N ILE A 232 11.30 -20.09 32.89
CA ILE A 232 10.96 -21.09 33.90
C ILE A 232 11.31 -20.44 35.24
N GLN A 233 10.29 -19.95 35.93
CA GLN A 233 10.37 -19.64 37.35
C GLN A 233 10.77 -20.94 38.07
N PRO A 234 11.87 -20.97 38.84
CA PRO A 234 12.15 -22.11 39.69
C PRO A 234 11.07 -22.17 40.77
N GLY A 235 10.50 -23.37 40.96
CA GLY A 235 9.42 -23.63 41.89
C GLY A 235 9.76 -23.28 43.34
N GLU A 236 8.69 -23.04 44.09
CA GLU A 236 8.64 -22.92 45.55
C GLU A 236 9.29 -24.10 46.29
#